data_AF-A0A7V9RFS6-F1
#
_entry.id   AF-A0A7V9RFS6-F1
#
_cell.length_a   1.000
_cell.length_b   1.000
_cell.length_c   1.000
_cell.angle_alpha   90.00
_cell.angle_beta   90.00
_cell.angle_gamma   90.00
#
_symmetry.space_group_name_H-M   'P 1'
#
loop_
_entity.id
_entity.type
_entity.pdbx_description
1 polymer ?
#
loop_
_entity_poly.entity_id
_entity_poly.type
_entity_poly.pdbx_seq_one_letter_code
_entity_poly.pdbx_strand_id
1 'polypeptide(L)'
;MMMRDFQHRAVDSIKRHALTISLRSRKAQTQVLQEYLWIEEGAEAIALDRIPPEAPWLGKLVSRQLADEERHAKLLRARLAELGVASTRPPPSILRVKLWWLDRVCAPYKQAFAAGPVVVLLAVAAQLELTGIRMFERHLGVLDTLAPDDPTGDLLRSILSDERRHAKSCASAARKLLRDHERAKFDELCDRVAAVDRSFGITISLGYWVNIATTAFRDRAADRDIAIEKAAS
;
A
#
# COMPACT_ATOMS: atom_id res chain seq x y z
N MET A 1 -5.89 22.37 -12.25
CA MET A 1 -4.97 21.33 -12.76
C MET A 1 -3.58 21.48 -12.14
N MET A 2 -2.93 22.64 -12.27
CA MET A 2 -1.58 22.94 -11.77
C MET A 2 -1.30 22.61 -10.28
N MET A 3 -2.23 22.92 -9.37
CA MET A 3 -2.05 22.66 -7.93
C MET A 3 -2.10 21.16 -7.56
N ARG A 4 -2.85 20.35 -8.34
CA ARG A 4 -2.91 18.89 -8.14
C ARG A 4 -1.61 18.23 -8.57
N ASP A 5 -1.09 18.64 -9.73
CA ASP A 5 0.18 18.13 -10.23
C ASP A 5 1.34 18.48 -9.28
N PHE A 6 1.29 19.67 -8.68
CA PHE A 6 2.25 20.08 -7.66
C PHE A 6 2.17 19.18 -6.42
N GLN A 7 0.97 18.93 -5.88
CA GLN A 7 0.78 18.04 -4.74
C GLN A 7 1.31 16.63 -5.01
N HIS A 8 1.01 16.07 -6.19
CA HIS A 8 1.49 14.74 -6.57
C HIS A 8 3.02 14.69 -6.64
N ARG A 9 3.67 15.67 -7.26
CA ARG A 9 5.14 15.76 -7.32
C ARG A 9 5.76 15.91 -5.93
N ALA A 10 5.17 16.74 -5.07
CA ALA A 10 5.65 16.94 -3.70
C ALA A 10 5.58 15.64 -2.90
N VAL A 11 4.44 14.95 -2.93
CA VAL A 11 4.27 13.63 -2.27
C VAL A 11 5.29 12.62 -2.79
N ASP A 12 5.47 12.57 -4.11
CA ASP A 12 6.42 11.63 -4.72
C ASP A 12 7.86 11.92 -4.28
N SER A 13 8.27 13.20 -4.32
CA SER A 13 9.60 13.65 -3.89
C SER A 13 9.86 13.34 -2.42
N ILE A 14 8.91 13.64 -1.53
CA ILE A 14 9.04 13.38 -0.09
C ILE A 14 9.22 11.89 0.17
N LYS A 15 8.37 11.04 -0.44
CA LYS A 15 8.43 9.59 -0.24
C LYS A 15 9.68 8.98 -0.86
N ARG A 16 10.12 9.40 -2.06
CA ARG A 16 11.39 8.96 -2.67
C ARG A 16 12.58 9.30 -1.79
N HIS A 17 12.58 10.50 -1.21
CA HIS A 17 13.63 10.90 -0.30
C HIS A 17 13.63 10.04 0.97
N ALA A 18 12.45 9.78 1.57
CA ALA A 18 12.36 8.88 2.72
C ALA A 18 12.91 7.48 2.41
N LEU A 19 12.54 6.91 1.25
CA LEU A 19 13.06 5.62 0.79
C LEU A 19 14.58 5.66 0.60
N THR A 20 15.11 6.72 0.00
CA THR A 20 16.56 6.93 -0.15
C THR A 20 17.29 6.96 1.20
N ILE A 21 16.72 7.62 2.21
CA ILE A 21 17.25 7.60 3.57
C ILE A 21 17.22 6.17 4.12
N SER A 22 16.13 5.44 3.89
CA SER A 22 15.95 4.09 4.45
C SER A 22 16.99 3.09 3.97
N LEU A 23 17.47 3.20 2.72
CA LEU A 23 18.52 2.32 2.19
C LEU A 23 19.87 2.45 2.92
N ARG A 24 20.06 3.51 3.71
CA ARG A 24 21.28 3.74 4.49
C ARG A 24 21.15 3.33 5.96
N SER A 25 20.06 2.66 6.33
CA SER A 25 19.82 2.19 7.70
C SER A 25 18.99 0.91 7.68
N ARG A 26 19.54 -0.18 8.21
CA ARG A 26 18.82 -1.46 8.30
C ARG A 26 17.52 -1.32 9.08
N LYS A 27 17.51 -0.55 10.19
CA LYS A 27 16.28 -0.31 10.96
C LYS A 27 15.22 0.48 10.19
N ALA A 28 15.63 1.43 9.35
CA ALA A 28 14.70 2.18 8.53
C ALA A 28 14.16 1.33 7.37
N GLN A 29 15.01 0.52 6.73
CA GLN A 29 14.59 -0.42 5.68
C GLN A 29 13.58 -1.44 6.21
N THR A 30 13.85 -2.03 7.38
CA THR A 30 12.91 -2.97 8.01
C THR A 30 11.59 -2.30 8.36
N GLN A 31 11.60 -1.06 8.81
CA GLN A 31 10.37 -0.31 9.06
C GLN A 31 9.54 -0.13 7.78
N VAL A 32 10.15 0.21 6.65
CA VAL A 32 9.43 0.31 5.36
C VAL A 32 8.79 -1.02 4.98
N LEU A 33 9.53 -2.13 5.11
CA LEU A 33 9.01 -3.46 4.78
C LEU A 33 7.94 -3.94 5.76
N GLN A 34 8.01 -3.55 7.03
CA GLN A 34 6.91 -3.76 7.97
C GLN A 34 5.65 -3.05 7.50
N GLU A 35 5.74 -1.78 7.09
CA GLU A 35 4.57 -1.06 6.56
C GLU A 35 3.97 -1.73 5.32
N TYR A 36 4.80 -2.31 4.45
CA TYR A 36 4.29 -3.09 3.31
C TYR A 36 3.58 -4.36 3.79
N LEU A 37 4.18 -5.09 4.74
CA LEU A 37 3.57 -6.29 5.29
C LEU A 37 2.19 -5.99 5.90
N TRP A 38 2.02 -4.84 6.55
CA TRP A 38 0.71 -4.42 7.06
C TRP A 38 -0.33 -4.14 5.98
N ILE A 39 0.11 -3.71 4.80
CA ILE A 39 -0.77 -3.45 3.67
C ILE A 39 -1.24 -4.81 3.10
N GLU A 40 -0.31 -5.73 2.86
CA GLU A 40 -0.61 -7.10 2.36
C GLU A 40 -1.45 -7.92 3.35
N GLU A 41 -1.20 -7.80 4.65
CA GLU A 41 -2.03 -8.42 5.70
C GLU A 41 -3.37 -7.68 5.92
N GLY A 42 -3.57 -6.55 5.25
CA GLY A 42 -4.49 -5.50 5.63
C GLY A 42 -5.79 -5.41 4.83
N ALA A 43 -6.29 -4.17 4.73
CA ALA A 43 -7.68 -3.79 4.46
C ALA A 43 -8.36 -4.40 3.21
N GLU A 44 -7.57 -4.86 2.24
CA GLU A 44 -7.99 -5.65 1.07
C GLU A 44 -8.80 -6.88 1.52
N ALA A 45 -8.21 -7.70 2.40
CA ALA A 45 -8.81 -8.93 2.86
C ALA A 45 -10.14 -8.68 3.61
N ILE A 46 -10.21 -7.59 4.39
CA ILE A 46 -11.43 -7.19 5.09
C ILE A 46 -12.53 -6.75 4.11
N ALA A 47 -12.16 -6.08 3.01
CA ALA A 47 -13.13 -5.66 1.99
C ALA A 47 -13.62 -6.85 1.15
N LEU A 48 -12.73 -7.77 0.79
CA LEU A 48 -13.05 -8.95 -0.01
C LEU A 48 -13.83 -10.02 0.77
N ASP A 49 -13.53 -10.21 2.07
CA ASP A 49 -14.25 -11.15 2.95
C ASP A 49 -15.74 -10.77 3.12
N ARG A 50 -16.07 -9.50 2.89
CA ARG A 50 -17.45 -8.99 2.95
C ARG A 50 -18.23 -9.16 1.66
N ILE A 51 -17.61 -9.68 0.59
CA ILE A 51 -18.29 -9.93 -0.69
C ILE A 51 -19.13 -11.20 -0.53
N PRO A 52 -20.47 -11.10 -0.57
CA PRO A 52 -21.31 -12.29 -0.49
C PRO A 52 -21.06 -13.20 -1.70
N PRO A 53 -21.15 -14.53 -1.55
CA PRO A 53 -20.88 -15.49 -2.62
C PRO A 53 -22.08 -15.54 -3.59
N GLU A 54 -22.37 -14.44 -4.26
CA GLU A 54 -23.52 -14.32 -5.17
C GLU A 54 -23.18 -14.79 -6.59
N ALA A 55 -21.88 -14.96 -6.91
CA ALA A 55 -21.43 -15.53 -8.19
C ALA A 55 -20.18 -16.41 -8.05
N PRO A 56 -20.19 -17.67 -8.55
CA PRO A 56 -19.03 -18.57 -8.45
C PRO A 56 -17.74 -18.02 -9.06
N TRP A 57 -17.83 -17.22 -10.11
CA TRP A 57 -16.66 -16.59 -10.75
C TRP A 57 -16.04 -15.50 -9.86
N LEU A 58 -16.85 -14.79 -9.07
CA LEU A 58 -16.38 -13.75 -8.17
C LEU A 58 -15.73 -14.37 -6.93
N GLY A 59 -16.30 -15.46 -6.41
CA GLY A 59 -15.66 -16.24 -5.35
C GLY A 59 -14.27 -16.73 -5.76
N LYS A 60 -14.12 -17.26 -6.98
CA LYS A 60 -12.80 -17.66 -7.52
C LYS A 60 -11.82 -16.49 -7.62
N LEU A 61 -12.29 -15.30 -8.03
CA LEU A 61 -11.47 -14.10 -8.09
C LEU A 61 -10.97 -13.70 -6.70
N VAL A 62 -11.88 -13.62 -5.73
CA VAL A 62 -11.57 -13.27 -4.33
C VAL A 62 -10.59 -14.29 -3.73
N SER A 63 -10.86 -15.58 -3.84
CA SER A 63 -9.97 -16.61 -3.29
C SER A 63 -8.58 -16.58 -3.90
N ARG A 64 -8.47 -16.31 -5.21
CA ARG A 64 -7.17 -16.18 -5.87
C ARG A 64 -6.40 -14.97 -5.36
N GLN A 65 -7.07 -13.83 -5.20
CA GLN A 65 -6.44 -12.63 -4.69
C GLN A 65 -5.98 -12.82 -3.24
N LEU A 66 -6.83 -13.36 -2.36
CA LEU A 66 -6.43 -13.66 -0.98
C LEU A 66 -5.22 -14.61 -0.90
N ALA A 67 -5.12 -15.59 -1.80
CA ALA A 67 -3.95 -16.47 -1.87
C ALA A 67 -2.68 -15.75 -2.38
N ASP A 68 -2.85 -14.76 -3.25
CA ASP A 68 -1.75 -13.89 -3.69
C ASP A 68 -1.30 -12.99 -2.50
N GLU A 69 -2.22 -12.34 -1.78
CA GLU A 69 -1.91 -11.54 -0.58
C GLU A 69 -1.18 -12.35 0.49
N GLU A 70 -1.64 -13.58 0.76
CA GLU A 70 -0.97 -14.47 1.72
C GLU A 70 0.46 -14.79 1.28
N ARG A 71 0.67 -15.00 -0.02
CA ARG A 71 2.01 -15.21 -0.59
C ARG A 71 2.87 -13.94 -0.45
N HIS A 72 2.33 -12.76 -0.75
CA HIS A 72 3.06 -11.49 -0.60
C HIS A 72 3.51 -11.26 0.85
N ALA A 73 2.61 -11.48 1.81
CA ALA A 73 2.91 -11.40 3.22
C ALA A 73 4.00 -12.41 3.63
N LYS A 74 3.99 -13.63 3.10
CA LYS A 74 5.07 -14.62 3.34
C LYS A 74 6.42 -14.15 2.80
N LEU A 75 6.46 -13.59 1.58
CA LEU A 75 7.68 -13.04 0.99
C LEU A 75 8.25 -11.90 1.84
N LEU A 76 7.40 -10.96 2.26
CA LEU A 76 7.81 -9.84 3.10
C LEU A 76 8.30 -10.29 4.48
N ARG A 77 7.64 -11.26 5.12
CA ARG A 77 8.11 -11.83 6.39
C ARG A 77 9.46 -12.53 6.24
N ALA A 78 9.68 -13.27 5.16
CA ALA A 78 10.97 -13.90 4.89
C ALA A 78 12.07 -12.84 4.75
N ARG A 79 11.83 -11.79 3.97
CA ARG A 79 12.79 -10.68 3.82
C ARG A 79 13.05 -9.93 5.13
N LEU A 80 12.02 -9.70 5.94
CA LEU A 80 12.16 -9.12 7.28
C LEU A 80 13.00 -10.01 8.20
N ALA A 81 12.83 -11.33 8.14
CA ALA A 81 13.63 -12.28 8.92
C ALA A 81 15.11 -12.26 8.50
N GLU A 82 15.42 -12.18 7.20
CA GLU A 82 16.79 -12.00 6.70
C GLU A 82 17.44 -10.71 7.23
N LEU A 83 16.64 -9.66 7.43
CA LEU A 83 17.08 -8.39 8.01
C LEU A 83 17.12 -8.40 9.55
N GLY A 84 16.84 -9.55 10.19
CA GLY A 84 16.94 -9.75 11.64
C GLY A 84 15.71 -9.30 12.43
N VAL A 85 14.55 -9.16 11.80
CA VAL A 85 13.30 -8.78 12.48
C VAL A 85 12.53 -10.02 12.91
N ALA A 86 12.44 -10.23 14.22
CA ALA A 86 11.72 -11.37 14.80
C ALA A 86 10.21 -11.11 15.01
N SER A 87 9.78 -9.85 15.15
CA SER A 87 8.38 -9.51 15.40
C SER A 87 7.93 -8.27 14.61
N THR A 88 6.66 -8.30 14.18
CA THR A 88 6.03 -7.20 13.44
C THR A 88 5.45 -6.18 14.44
N ARG A 89 5.61 -4.89 14.14
CA ARG A 89 5.05 -3.80 14.96
C ARG A 89 3.62 -3.50 14.55
N PRO A 90 2.66 -3.24 15.45
CA PRO A 90 1.26 -2.97 15.09
C PRO A 90 1.07 -1.83 14.07
N PRO A 91 -0.04 -1.81 13.31
CA PRO A 91 -0.24 -0.84 12.25
C PRO A 91 -0.42 0.56 12.84
N PRO A 92 0.02 1.61 12.12
CA PRO A 92 -0.16 2.98 12.60
C PRO A 92 -1.66 3.33 12.69
N SER A 93 -2.04 4.06 13.74
CA SER A 93 -3.43 4.46 14.01
C SER A 93 -4.08 5.24 12.86
N ILE A 94 -3.29 5.92 12.03
CA ILE A 94 -3.75 6.66 10.85
C ILE A 94 -4.47 5.77 9.82
N LEU A 95 -4.16 4.47 9.77
CA LEU A 95 -4.85 3.54 8.89
C LEU A 95 -6.33 3.43 9.26
N ARG A 96 -6.66 3.40 10.56
CA ARG A 96 -8.05 3.38 11.04
C ARG A 96 -8.81 4.64 10.61
N VAL A 97 -8.14 5.79 10.62
CA VAL A 97 -8.72 7.06 10.14
C VAL A 97 -8.99 6.99 8.63
N LYS A 98 -8.06 6.46 7.84
CA LYS A 98 -8.26 6.28 6.39
C LYS A 98 -9.44 5.35 6.09
N LEU A 99 -9.53 4.22 6.80
CA LEU A 99 -10.63 3.26 6.64
C LEU A 99 -11.98 3.87 7.04
N TRP A 100 -12.02 4.67 8.11
CA TRP A 100 -13.22 5.40 8.51
C TRP A 100 -13.68 6.39 7.43
N TRP A 101 -12.76 7.16 6.84
CA TRP A 101 -13.09 8.08 5.75
C TRP A 101 -13.57 7.35 4.49
N LEU A 102 -12.94 6.22 4.15
CA LEU A 102 -13.39 5.38 3.05
C LEU A 102 -14.80 4.86 3.27
N ASP A 103 -15.12 4.33 4.45
CA ASP A 103 -16.48 3.89 4.77
C ASP A 103 -17.49 5.04 4.69
N ARG A 104 -17.12 6.22 5.20
CA ARG A 104 -17.97 7.42 5.15
C ARG A 104 -18.24 7.90 3.72
N VAL A 105 -17.24 7.88 2.85
CA VAL A 105 -17.38 8.27 1.43
C VAL A 105 -18.17 7.23 0.65
N CYS A 106 -18.03 5.95 1.00
CA CYS A 106 -18.74 4.85 0.35
C CYS A 106 -20.18 4.68 0.85
N ALA A 107 -20.52 5.19 2.04
CA ALA A 107 -21.84 5.01 2.67
C ALA A 107 -23.03 5.38 1.75
N PRO A 108 -23.02 6.51 1.00
CA PRO A 108 -24.10 6.85 0.07
C PRO A 108 -24.25 5.88 -1.12
N TYR A 109 -23.24 5.05 -1.38
CA TYR A 109 -23.19 4.14 -2.54
C TYR A 109 -23.54 2.70 -2.20
N LYS A 110 -23.70 2.35 -0.90
CA LYS A 110 -23.92 0.96 -0.44
C LYS A 110 -25.14 0.28 -1.09
N GLN A 111 -26.15 1.06 -1.49
CA GLN A 111 -27.36 0.59 -2.18
C GLN A 111 -27.54 1.25 -3.56
N ALA A 112 -26.50 1.87 -4.09
CA ALA A 112 -26.59 2.65 -5.33
C ALA A 112 -26.59 1.81 -6.61
N PHE A 113 -26.28 0.52 -6.51
CA PHE A 113 -26.08 -0.39 -7.65
C PHE A 113 -26.99 -1.60 -7.50
N ALA A 114 -27.52 -2.10 -8.62
CA ALA A 114 -28.40 -3.26 -8.66
C ALA A 114 -27.74 -4.55 -8.17
N ALA A 115 -26.43 -4.70 -8.42
CA ALA A 115 -25.64 -5.80 -7.89
C ALA A 115 -25.31 -5.64 -6.38
N GLY A 116 -25.77 -4.55 -5.75
CA GLY A 116 -25.59 -4.32 -4.31
C GLY A 116 -24.20 -3.79 -3.92
N PRO A 117 -23.80 -3.96 -2.64
CA PRO A 117 -22.60 -3.35 -2.08
C PRO A 117 -21.29 -3.91 -2.66
N VAL A 118 -21.33 -5.07 -3.33
CA VAL A 118 -20.16 -5.70 -3.95
C VAL A 118 -19.47 -4.80 -4.97
N VAL A 119 -20.22 -3.98 -5.71
CA VAL A 119 -19.66 -3.02 -6.67
C VAL A 119 -18.79 -1.99 -5.95
N VAL A 120 -19.23 -1.55 -4.77
CA VAL A 120 -18.51 -0.58 -3.93
C VAL A 120 -17.24 -1.22 -3.36
N LEU A 121 -17.33 -2.46 -2.88
CA LEU A 121 -16.19 -3.20 -2.35
C LEU A 121 -15.12 -3.40 -3.43
N LEU A 122 -15.51 -3.79 -4.65
CA LEU A 122 -14.58 -3.96 -5.77
C LEU A 122 -13.96 -2.63 -6.24
N ALA A 123 -14.69 -1.52 -6.17
CA ALA A 123 -14.15 -0.19 -6.46
C ALA A 123 -13.09 0.24 -5.43
N VAL A 124 -13.35 -0.04 -4.15
CA VAL A 124 -12.40 0.24 -3.06
C VAL A 124 -11.15 -0.65 -3.21
N ALA A 125 -11.33 -1.95 -3.41
CA ALA A 125 -10.23 -2.91 -3.65
C ALA A 125 -9.34 -2.42 -4.81
N ALA A 126 -9.92 -2.13 -5.98
CA ALA A 126 -9.17 -1.62 -7.13
C ALA A 126 -8.38 -0.33 -6.82
N GLN A 127 -8.90 0.55 -5.96
CA GLN A 127 -8.20 1.78 -5.58
C GLN A 127 -7.09 1.54 -4.54
N LEU A 128 -7.26 0.57 -3.64
CA LEU A 128 -6.21 0.14 -2.71
C LEU A 128 -5.04 -0.47 -3.48
N GLU A 129 -5.32 -1.38 -4.40
CA GLU A 129 -4.37 -1.99 -5.34
C GLU A 129 -3.60 -0.94 -6.14
N LEU A 130 -4.28 0.05 -6.75
CA LEU A 130 -3.62 1.15 -7.44
C LEU A 130 -2.70 1.96 -6.51
N THR A 131 -3.01 2.03 -5.22
CA THR A 131 -2.17 2.70 -4.22
C THR A 131 -0.93 1.87 -3.89
N GLY A 132 -1.07 0.54 -3.77
CA GLY A 132 0.03 -0.43 -3.64
C GLY A 132 0.99 -0.34 -4.82
N ILE A 133 0.47 -0.39 -6.06
CA ILE A 133 1.24 -0.22 -7.30
C ILE A 133 2.12 1.04 -7.25
N ARG A 134 1.53 2.21 -6.95
CA ARG A 134 2.28 3.48 -6.85
C ARG A 134 3.32 3.47 -5.74
N MET A 135 3.12 2.66 -4.70
CA MET A 135 4.07 2.53 -3.59
C MET A 135 5.27 1.70 -4.02
N PHE A 136 5.03 0.52 -4.60
CA PHE A 136 6.08 -0.39 -5.06
C PHE A 136 6.87 0.17 -6.23
N GLU A 137 6.23 0.78 -7.23
CA GLU A 137 6.92 1.43 -8.35
C GLU A 137 7.89 2.52 -7.88
N ARG A 138 7.51 3.28 -6.85
CA ARG A 138 8.37 4.31 -6.27
C ARG A 138 9.59 3.70 -5.59
N HIS A 139 9.40 2.64 -4.81
CA HIS A 139 10.50 1.99 -4.12
C HIS A 139 11.45 1.31 -5.10
N LEU A 140 10.92 0.59 -6.08
CA LEU A 140 11.71 0.04 -7.18
C LEU A 140 12.49 1.13 -7.91
N GLY A 141 11.88 2.27 -8.22
CA GLY A 141 12.61 3.39 -8.84
C GLY A 141 13.80 3.90 -8.01
N VAL A 142 13.73 3.82 -6.68
CA VAL A 142 14.85 4.18 -5.78
C VAL A 142 15.89 3.05 -5.72
N LEU A 143 15.45 1.79 -5.59
CA LEU A 143 16.33 0.62 -5.58
C LEU A 143 17.11 0.49 -6.89
N ASP A 144 16.42 0.54 -8.03
CA ASP A 144 17.02 0.42 -9.36
C ASP A 144 18.11 1.48 -9.61
N THR A 145 17.99 2.64 -8.96
CA THR A 145 18.96 3.74 -9.08
C THR A 145 20.12 3.62 -8.09
N LEU A 146 19.87 3.20 -6.85
CA LEU A 146 20.82 3.34 -5.74
C LEU A 146 21.34 2.02 -5.16
N ALA A 147 20.62 0.92 -5.38
CA ALA A 147 20.91 -0.41 -4.87
C ALA A 147 20.29 -1.49 -5.79
N PRO A 148 20.74 -1.59 -7.07
CA PRO A 148 20.12 -2.46 -8.06
C PRO A 148 20.21 -3.95 -7.70
N ASP A 149 21.19 -4.33 -6.89
CA ASP A 149 21.40 -5.71 -6.43
C ASP A 149 20.73 -6.01 -5.07
N ASP A 150 19.93 -5.10 -4.51
CA ASP A 150 19.21 -5.37 -3.26
C ASP A 150 18.14 -6.46 -3.49
N PRO A 151 18.14 -7.58 -2.74
CA PRO A 151 17.16 -8.66 -2.88
C PRO A 151 15.69 -8.21 -2.71
N THR A 152 15.47 -7.08 -2.06
CA THR A 152 14.15 -6.45 -1.95
C THR A 152 13.60 -6.07 -3.33
N GLY A 153 14.45 -5.75 -4.30
CA GLY A 153 14.04 -5.40 -5.66
C GLY A 153 13.23 -6.51 -6.34
N ASP A 154 13.76 -7.73 -6.37
CA ASP A 154 13.10 -8.88 -7.00
C ASP A 154 11.78 -9.23 -6.31
N LEU A 155 11.78 -9.20 -4.98
CA LEU A 155 10.56 -9.39 -4.18
C LEU A 155 9.47 -8.38 -4.56
N LEU A 156 9.81 -7.08 -4.61
CA LEU A 156 8.84 -6.04 -4.93
C LEU A 156 8.37 -6.09 -6.38
N ARG A 157 9.21 -6.52 -7.34
CA ARG A 157 8.77 -6.74 -8.73
C ARG A 157 7.75 -7.89 -8.82
N SER A 158 7.96 -8.97 -8.07
CA SER A 158 7.01 -10.09 -8.02
C SER A 158 5.65 -9.61 -7.51
N ILE A 159 5.62 -8.95 -6.36
CA ILE A 159 4.39 -8.41 -5.76
C ILE A 159 3.72 -7.43 -6.73
N LEU A 160 4.45 -6.44 -7.25
CA LEU A 160 3.92 -5.44 -8.18
C LEU A 160 3.25 -6.03 -9.43
N SER A 161 3.77 -7.15 -9.95
CA SER A 161 3.13 -7.85 -11.08
C SER A 161 1.74 -8.38 -10.72
N ASP A 162 1.58 -8.87 -9.51
CA ASP A 162 0.33 -9.40 -8.98
C ASP A 162 -0.66 -8.28 -8.67
N GLU A 163 -0.22 -7.20 -7.98
CA GLU A 163 -1.05 -6.01 -7.71
C GLU A 163 -1.65 -5.39 -8.98
N ARG A 164 -0.85 -5.29 -10.06
CA ARG A 164 -1.32 -4.81 -11.36
C ARG A 164 -2.44 -5.68 -11.92
N ARG A 165 -2.34 -7.00 -11.73
CA ARG A 165 -3.38 -7.95 -12.13
C ARG A 165 -4.61 -7.80 -11.25
N HIS A 166 -4.46 -7.63 -9.94
CA HIS A 166 -5.56 -7.44 -8.99
C HIS A 166 -6.33 -6.16 -9.26
N ALA A 167 -5.65 -5.01 -9.37
CA ALA A 167 -6.26 -3.73 -9.75
C ALA A 167 -7.13 -3.84 -11.01
N LYS A 168 -6.58 -4.47 -12.06
CA LYS A 168 -7.29 -4.70 -13.31
C LYS A 168 -8.49 -5.64 -13.13
N SER A 169 -8.32 -6.71 -12.37
CA SER A 169 -9.34 -7.73 -12.15
C SER A 169 -10.51 -7.19 -11.33
N CYS A 170 -10.26 -6.47 -10.23
CA CYS A 170 -11.30 -5.84 -9.41
C CYS A 170 -12.07 -4.77 -10.20
N ALA A 171 -11.37 -3.90 -10.95
CA ALA A 171 -12.03 -2.91 -11.80
C ALA A 171 -12.87 -3.55 -12.90
N SER A 172 -12.37 -4.63 -13.53
CA SER A 172 -13.12 -5.37 -14.55
C SER A 172 -14.34 -6.10 -13.94
N ALA A 173 -14.19 -6.68 -12.75
CA ALA A 173 -15.27 -7.36 -12.05
C ALA A 173 -16.38 -6.38 -11.68
N ALA A 174 -16.03 -5.20 -11.15
CA ALA A 174 -16.99 -4.15 -10.85
C ALA A 174 -17.76 -3.75 -12.10
N ARG A 175 -17.07 -3.45 -13.22
CA ARG A 175 -17.70 -3.05 -14.48
C ARG A 175 -18.61 -4.11 -15.08
N LYS A 176 -18.32 -5.40 -14.87
CA LYS A 176 -19.17 -6.52 -15.34
C LYS A 176 -20.51 -6.58 -14.60
N LEU A 177 -20.57 -6.05 -13.38
CA LEU A 177 -21.78 -6.01 -12.55
C LEU A 177 -22.63 -4.76 -12.77
N LEU A 178 -22.11 -3.76 -13.48
CA LEU A 178 -22.81 -2.51 -13.76
C LEU A 178 -23.81 -2.66 -14.90
N ARG A 179 -24.96 -2.02 -14.75
CA ARG A 179 -25.86 -1.64 -15.84
C ARG A 179 -25.34 -0.36 -16.51
N ASP A 180 -25.71 -0.13 -17.76
CA ASP A 180 -25.16 1.01 -18.52
C ASP A 180 -25.46 2.37 -17.88
N HIS A 181 -26.65 2.55 -17.30
CA HIS A 181 -27.01 3.79 -16.60
C HIS A 181 -26.30 3.98 -15.24
N GLU A 182 -25.66 2.94 -14.70
CA GLU A 182 -24.93 3.00 -13.42
C GLU A 182 -23.48 3.46 -13.59
N ARG A 183 -22.95 3.47 -14.83
CA ARG A 183 -21.54 3.78 -15.13
C ARG A 183 -21.10 5.15 -14.62
N ALA A 184 -21.90 6.19 -14.88
CA ALA A 184 -21.56 7.55 -14.43
C ALA A 184 -21.45 7.64 -12.89
N LYS A 185 -22.33 6.93 -12.18
CA LYS A 185 -22.33 6.89 -10.71
C LYS A 185 -21.16 6.07 -10.16
N PHE A 186 -20.77 5.01 -10.87
CA PHE A 186 -19.57 4.24 -10.57
C PHE A 186 -18.30 5.08 -10.75
N ASP A 187 -18.19 5.84 -11.83
CA ASP A 187 -17.05 6.74 -12.05
C ASP A 187 -16.97 7.81 -10.96
N GLU A 188 -18.11 8.39 -10.54
CA GLU A 188 -18.17 9.31 -9.40
C GLU A 188 -17.66 8.65 -8.11
N LEU A 189 -18.07 7.41 -7.82
CA LEU A 189 -17.58 6.66 -6.67
C LEU A 189 -16.06 6.49 -6.74
N CYS A 190 -15.52 6.01 -7.86
CA CYS A 190 -14.08 5.84 -8.05
C CYS A 190 -13.32 7.15 -7.82
N ASP A 191 -13.83 8.26 -8.36
CA ASP A 191 -13.22 9.59 -8.19
C ASP A 191 -13.21 10.04 -6.72
N ARG A 192 -14.29 9.76 -5.98
CA ARG A 192 -14.39 10.07 -4.55
C ARG A 192 -13.46 9.21 -3.71
N VAL A 193 -13.40 7.90 -3.94
CA VAL A 193 -12.45 7.01 -3.24
C VAL A 193 -11.02 7.45 -3.52
N ALA A 194 -10.69 7.78 -4.78
CA ALA A 194 -9.38 8.32 -5.13
C ALA A 194 -9.11 9.70 -4.48
N ALA A 195 -10.14 10.52 -4.27
CA ALA A 195 -10.00 11.80 -3.57
C ALA A 195 -9.64 11.64 -2.09
N VAL A 196 -10.14 10.59 -1.43
CA VAL A 196 -9.73 10.25 -0.06
C VAL A 196 -8.22 10.00 -0.03
N ASP A 197 -7.71 9.14 -0.92
CA ASP A 197 -6.26 8.85 -0.97
C ASP A 197 -5.41 10.12 -1.18
N ARG A 198 -5.85 11.03 -2.04
CA ARG A 198 -5.18 12.31 -2.29
C ARG A 198 -5.21 13.24 -1.09
N SER A 199 -6.32 13.30 -0.35
CA SER A 199 -6.53 14.26 0.74
C SER A 199 -5.57 14.06 1.91
N PHE A 200 -5.09 12.83 2.09
CA PHE A 200 -4.09 12.49 3.11
C PHE A 200 -2.64 12.58 2.60
N GLY A 201 -2.42 12.83 1.31
CA GLY A 201 -1.15 12.64 0.63
C GLY A 201 0.03 13.36 1.28
N ILE A 202 -0.04 14.70 1.43
CA ILE A 202 1.11 15.49 1.93
C ILE A 202 1.38 15.20 3.40
N THR A 203 0.36 15.30 4.26
CA THR A 203 0.51 15.13 5.71
C THR A 203 1.04 13.74 6.08
N ILE A 204 0.50 12.68 5.46
CA ILE A 204 1.01 11.32 5.68
C ILE A 204 2.43 11.17 5.14
N SER A 205 2.75 11.77 3.99
CA SER A 205 4.11 11.69 3.42
C SER A 205 5.14 12.37 4.30
N LEU A 206 4.82 13.52 4.89
CA LEU A 206 5.69 14.20 5.84
C LEU A 206 5.86 13.39 7.13
N GLY A 207 4.78 12.87 7.69
CA GLY A 207 4.85 11.99 8.87
C GLY A 207 5.68 10.73 8.63
N TYR A 208 5.50 10.09 7.47
CA TYR A 208 6.31 8.97 7.01
C TYR A 208 7.79 9.36 6.90
N TRP A 209 8.09 10.47 6.23
CA TRP A 209 9.47 10.95 6.08
C TRP A 209 10.14 11.23 7.44
N VAL A 210 9.46 11.94 8.35
CA VAL A 210 9.99 12.23 9.70
C VAL A 210 10.29 10.94 10.44
N ASN A 211 9.38 9.96 10.37
CA ASN A 211 9.56 8.69 11.06
C ASN A 211 10.78 7.92 10.52
N ILE A 212 10.88 7.77 9.20
CA ILE A 212 12.01 7.11 8.54
C ILE A 212 13.33 7.84 8.82
N ALA A 213 13.35 9.18 8.71
CA ALA A 213 14.54 9.99 8.98
C ALA A 213 15.00 9.86 10.43
N THR A 214 14.07 9.88 11.38
CA THR A 214 14.35 9.73 12.82
C THR A 214 14.92 8.34 13.12
N THR A 215 14.31 7.29 12.58
CA THR A 215 14.79 5.91 12.73
C THR A 215 16.20 5.77 12.16
N ALA A 216 16.44 6.25 10.94
CA ALA A 216 17.75 6.18 10.30
C ALA A 216 18.83 7.03 10.99
N PHE A 217 18.46 8.13 11.63
CA PHE A 217 19.39 8.94 12.41
C PHE A 217 19.79 8.23 13.71
N ARG A 218 18.82 7.69 14.46
CA ARG A 218 19.08 6.94 15.69
C ARG A 218 19.93 5.69 15.45
N ASP A 219 19.69 5.00 14.35
CA ASP A 219 20.48 3.82 13.96
C ASP A 219 21.95 4.18 13.75
N ARG A 220 22.23 5.24 12.98
CA ARG A 220 23.58 5.73 12.71
C ARG A 220 24.31 6.27 13.94
N ALA A 221 23.59 6.86 14.89
CA ALA A 221 24.18 7.31 16.15
C ALA A 221 24.65 6.11 16.98
N ALA A 222 23.82 5.08 17.13
CA ALA A 222 24.16 3.87 17.87
C ALA A 222 25.37 3.13 17.26
N ASP A 223 25.46 3.04 15.94
CA ASP A 223 26.61 2.41 15.26
C ASP A 223 27.91 3.18 15.50
N ARG A 224 27.86 4.52 15.60
CA ARG A 224 29.02 5.35 15.90
C ARG A 224 29.51 5.16 17.33
N ASP A 225 28.61 5.10 18.30
CA ASP A 225 28.97 4.90 19.70
C ASP A 225 29.68 3.55 19.90
N ILE A 226 29.16 2.48 19.28
CA ILE A 226 29.79 1.14 19.30
C ILE A 226 31.18 1.15 18.65
N ALA A 227 31.36 1.90 17.55
CA ALA A 227 32.64 2.00 16.87
C ALA A 227 33.70 2.74 17.72
N ILE A 228 33.29 3.79 18.45
CA ILE A 228 34.15 4.54 19.37
C ILE A 228 34.57 3.65 20.55
N GLU A 229 33.63 2.91 21.16
CA GLU A 229 33.94 1.98 22.25
C GLU A 229 34.95 0.90 21.83
N LYS A 230 34.80 0.32 20.64
CA LYS A 230 35.75 -0.67 20.09
C LYS A 230 37.12 -0.10 19.76
N ALA A 231 37.21 1.18 19.41
CA ALA A 231 38.50 1.83 19.13
C ALA A 231 39.26 2.22 20.41
N ALA A 232 38.55 2.32 21.54
CA ALA A 232 39.11 2.66 22.84
C ALA A 232 39.51 1.43 23.68
N SER A 233 39.15 0.21 23.25
CA SER A 233 39.51 -1.09 23.87
C SER A 233 40.68 -1.76 23.16
#